data_AF-A0A497AJ99-F1
#
_entry.id   AF-A0A497AJ99-F1
#
_cell.length_a   1.000
_cell.length_b   1.000
_cell.length_c   1.000
_cell.angle_alpha   90.00
_cell.angle_beta   90.00
_cell.angle_gamma   90.00
#
_symmetry.space_group_name_H-M   'P 1'
#
loop_
_entity.id
_entity.type
_entity.pdbx_description
1 polymer ?
#
loop_
_entity_poly.entity_id
_entity_poly.type
_entity_poly.pdbx_seq_one_letter_code
_entity_poly.pdbx_strand_id
1 'polypeptide(L)'
;MSERNRLANGRFVHDLDNWTVDGAVYSAGDGDEHYGVAVLSSGGDYIEQTFSVARVRAYSLHVAVKAVGVTLSGANVTALITDGDGNTVTTENLSGAADTWTENTITLGLAGGTTYTLRITNNDAGADVRLDDVWVWHVAMTRATLAARVHAKLARLASQRSLSTAADGALTEGDYT
;
A
#
# COMPACT_ATOMS: atom_id res chain seq x y z
N MET A 1 -12.04 13.40 -8.84
CA MET A 1 -11.26 13.55 -7.59
C MET A 1 -9.93 14.19 -7.94
N SER A 2 -9.46 15.23 -7.24
CA SER A 2 -8.24 15.96 -7.63
C SER A 2 -6.95 15.20 -7.26
N GLU A 3 -6.00 15.16 -8.20
CA GLU A 3 -4.74 14.41 -8.17
C GLU A 3 -3.72 14.86 -7.11
N ARG A 4 -4.05 15.85 -6.27
CA ARG A 4 -3.14 16.47 -5.28
C ARG A 4 -2.79 15.58 -4.08
N ASN A 5 -3.31 14.35 -4.03
CA ASN A 5 -3.23 13.46 -2.88
C ASN A 5 -2.47 12.15 -3.15
N ARG A 6 -1.90 12.03 -4.35
CA ARG A 6 -1.30 10.80 -4.87
C ARG A 6 0.21 10.79 -4.64
N LEU A 7 0.71 9.72 -4.02
CA LEU A 7 2.14 9.52 -3.74
C LEU A 7 2.84 8.61 -4.75
N ALA A 8 2.11 7.65 -5.32
CA ALA A 8 2.60 6.78 -6.39
C ALA A 8 1.58 6.75 -7.55
N ASN A 9 2.07 6.68 -8.79
CA ASN A 9 1.24 6.71 -10.00
C ASN A 9 1.65 5.68 -11.05
N GLY A 10 0.87 4.62 -11.23
CA GLY A 10 0.90 3.77 -12.42
C GLY A 10 -0.49 3.69 -13.06
N ARG A 11 -0.84 4.71 -13.85
CA ARG A 11 -1.98 4.66 -14.80
C ARG A 11 -1.54 4.23 -16.21
N PHE A 12 -0.23 4.23 -16.42
CA PHE A 12 0.47 3.78 -17.61
C PHE A 12 -0.12 4.35 -18.89
N VAL A 13 -0.45 5.64 -18.92
CA VAL A 13 -1.25 6.19 -20.02
C VAL A 13 -0.51 6.08 -21.36
N HIS A 14 0.80 6.28 -21.37
CA HIS A 14 1.60 6.26 -22.60
C HIS A 14 2.91 5.47 -22.48
N ASP A 15 3.33 5.13 -21.26
CA ASP A 15 4.53 4.38 -20.94
C ASP A 15 4.40 3.78 -19.53
N LEU A 16 5.52 3.31 -18.94
CA LEU A 16 5.54 2.81 -17.57
C LEU A 16 5.67 3.94 -16.52
N ASP A 17 5.28 5.18 -16.80
CA ASP A 17 5.15 6.32 -15.86
C ASP A 17 6.38 6.55 -14.94
N ASN A 18 7.61 6.37 -15.46
CA ASN A 18 8.87 6.42 -14.70
C ASN A 18 9.00 5.38 -13.56
N TRP A 19 8.28 4.26 -13.65
CA TRP A 19 8.53 3.11 -12.80
C TRP A 19 9.87 2.47 -13.16
N THR A 20 10.60 2.04 -12.15
CA THR A 20 11.75 1.15 -12.33
C THR A 20 11.23 -0.25 -12.60
N VAL A 21 11.71 -0.91 -13.63
CA VAL A 21 11.15 -2.20 -14.06
C VAL A 21 12.23 -3.24 -14.30
N ASP A 22 11.88 -4.49 -14.09
CA ASP A 22 12.62 -5.67 -14.54
C ASP A 22 11.66 -6.64 -15.20
N GLY A 23 11.94 -7.02 -16.45
CA GLY A 23 11.08 -7.88 -17.28
C GLY A 23 9.71 -7.29 -17.69
N ALA A 24 9.20 -6.27 -17.00
CA ALA A 24 7.90 -5.68 -17.31
C ALA A 24 7.91 -4.81 -18.57
N VAL A 25 6.82 -4.85 -19.32
CA VAL A 25 6.63 -4.08 -20.56
C VAL A 25 5.34 -3.27 -20.53
N TYR A 26 5.34 -2.12 -21.19
CA TYR A 26 4.13 -1.36 -21.44
C TYR A 26 3.31 -2.00 -22.56
N SER A 27 1.99 -2.07 -22.38
CA SER A 27 1.02 -2.34 -23.44
C SER A 27 -0.02 -1.23 -23.51
N ALA A 28 -0.28 -0.73 -24.72
CA ALA A 28 -1.37 0.20 -24.99
C ALA A 28 -2.71 -0.55 -24.95
N GLY A 29 -3.16 -0.81 -23.73
CA GLY A 29 -4.42 -1.45 -23.39
C GLY A 29 -4.36 -2.98 -23.43
N ASP A 30 -5.45 -3.57 -22.96
CA ASP A 30 -5.80 -4.99 -23.09
C ASP A 30 -7.11 -5.19 -23.88
N GLY A 31 -7.52 -4.19 -24.67
CA GLY A 31 -8.82 -4.20 -25.35
C GLY A 31 -10.04 -3.94 -24.44
N ASP A 32 -9.82 -3.70 -23.14
CA ASP A 32 -10.83 -3.35 -22.13
C ASP A 32 -10.75 -1.85 -21.73
N GLU A 33 -11.48 -1.42 -20.68
CA GLU A 33 -11.57 -0.01 -20.19
C GLU A 33 -10.23 0.63 -19.75
N HIS A 34 -9.16 -0.16 -19.64
CA HIS A 34 -7.82 0.27 -19.24
C HIS A 34 -6.99 0.66 -20.48
N TYR A 35 -6.68 1.95 -20.61
CA TYR A 35 -6.01 2.53 -21.79
C TYR A 35 -4.55 2.09 -21.94
N GLY A 36 -3.85 1.86 -20.83
CA GLY A 36 -2.47 1.41 -20.84
C GLY A 36 -2.15 0.62 -19.58
N VAL A 37 -1.31 -0.41 -19.72
CA VAL A 37 -1.08 -1.38 -18.65
C VAL A 37 0.40 -1.76 -18.59
N ALA A 38 0.86 -2.11 -17.39
CA ALA A 38 2.14 -2.78 -17.20
C ALA A 38 1.91 -4.30 -17.27
N VAL A 39 2.65 -5.00 -18.12
CA VAL A 39 2.60 -6.46 -18.27
C VAL A 39 3.86 -7.07 -17.70
N LEU A 40 3.70 -8.00 -16.76
CA LEU A 40 4.75 -8.80 -16.14
C LEU A 40 4.59 -10.24 -16.61
N SER A 41 5.45 -10.69 -17.51
CA SER A 41 5.24 -11.92 -18.29
C SER A 41 5.93 -13.14 -17.70
N SER A 42 6.85 -12.95 -16.77
CA SER A 42 7.62 -14.04 -16.19
C SER A 42 7.71 -13.96 -14.67
N GLY A 43 7.94 -15.12 -14.06
CA GLY A 43 8.15 -15.22 -12.62
C GLY A 43 9.43 -14.51 -12.21
N GLY A 44 9.30 -13.46 -11.41
CA GLY A 44 10.36 -12.56 -10.97
C GLY A 44 10.24 -11.14 -11.52
N ASP A 45 9.48 -10.93 -12.60
CA ASP A 45 9.27 -9.62 -13.20
C ASP A 45 8.65 -8.66 -12.17
N TYR A 46 9.09 -7.40 -12.16
CA TYR A 46 8.54 -6.40 -11.26
C TYR A 46 8.45 -4.99 -11.87
N ILE A 47 7.55 -4.21 -11.26
CA ILE A 47 7.56 -2.74 -11.34
C ILE A 47 7.79 -2.18 -9.93
N GLU A 48 8.56 -1.10 -9.84
CA GLU A 48 8.92 -0.45 -8.59
C GLU A 48 8.87 1.08 -8.70
N GLN A 49 8.37 1.72 -7.63
CA GLN A 49 8.40 3.18 -7.50
C GLN A 49 8.67 3.60 -6.05
N THR A 50 9.61 4.52 -5.90
CA THR A 50 9.89 5.19 -4.62
C THR A 50 9.05 6.45 -4.48
N PHE A 51 8.48 6.66 -3.29
CA PHE A 51 7.69 7.83 -2.95
C PHE A 51 8.00 8.32 -1.54
N SER A 52 7.72 9.60 -1.26
CA SER A 52 7.95 10.20 0.05
C SER A 52 6.65 10.33 0.85
N VAL A 53 6.74 10.09 2.16
CA VAL A 53 5.64 10.29 3.09
C VAL A 53 6.03 11.39 4.07
N ALA A 54 5.55 12.60 3.85
CA ALA A 54 5.94 13.75 4.68
C ALA A 54 5.34 13.71 6.10
N ARG A 55 4.16 13.12 6.28
CA ARG A 55 3.44 13.11 7.57
C ARG A 55 2.73 11.79 7.79
N VAL A 56 2.58 11.38 9.04
CA VAL A 56 1.79 10.20 9.39
C VAL A 56 0.31 10.47 9.07
N ARG A 57 -0.27 9.65 8.19
CA ARG A 57 -1.70 9.64 7.83
C ARG A 57 -2.21 8.20 7.73
N ALA A 58 -3.48 8.01 7.38
CA ALA A 58 -3.92 6.73 6.82
C ALA A 58 -3.61 6.74 5.33
N TYR A 59 -2.97 5.68 4.86
CA TYR A 59 -2.65 5.49 3.46
C TYR A 59 -3.32 4.22 2.96
N SER A 60 -3.66 4.22 1.68
CA SER A 60 -4.15 3.02 1.02
C SER A 60 -3.42 2.86 -0.30
N LEU A 61 -3.07 1.61 -0.60
CA LEU A 61 -2.63 1.17 -1.91
C LEU A 61 -3.85 0.62 -2.65
N HIS A 62 -4.00 1.03 -3.90
CA HIS A 62 -4.89 0.43 -4.87
C HIS A 62 -4.08 -0.12 -6.03
N VAL A 63 -4.47 -1.29 -6.53
CA VAL A 63 -3.90 -1.93 -7.72
C VAL A 63 -5.02 -2.68 -8.42
N ALA A 64 -5.26 -2.40 -9.70
CA ALA A 64 -6.05 -3.25 -10.57
C ALA A 64 -5.14 -4.35 -11.14
N VAL A 65 -5.55 -5.61 -11.05
CA VAL A 65 -4.78 -6.75 -11.54
C VAL A 65 -5.63 -7.64 -12.44
N LYS A 66 -5.07 -8.08 -13.56
CA LYS A 66 -5.64 -9.12 -14.42
C LYS A 66 -4.57 -10.14 -14.76
N ALA A 67 -4.79 -11.41 -14.40
CA ALA A 67 -3.90 -12.50 -14.77
C ALA A 67 -4.47 -13.26 -15.96
N VAL A 68 -3.62 -13.56 -16.94
CA VAL A 68 -4.05 -14.20 -18.18
C VAL A 68 -4.16 -15.71 -17.98
N GLY A 69 -5.35 -16.27 -18.18
CA GLY A 69 -5.61 -17.71 -18.14
C GLY A 69 -5.49 -18.38 -16.76
N VAL A 70 -5.21 -17.63 -15.68
CA VAL A 70 -5.06 -18.17 -14.32
C VAL A 70 -5.74 -17.31 -13.27
N THR A 71 -6.27 -17.96 -12.23
CA THR A 71 -6.70 -17.27 -11.01
C THR A 71 -5.51 -17.09 -10.09
N LEU A 72 -5.24 -15.86 -9.65
CA LEU A 72 -4.20 -15.55 -8.69
C LEU A 72 -4.62 -16.01 -7.30
N SER A 73 -3.75 -16.81 -6.65
CA SER A 73 -3.96 -17.26 -5.28
C SER A 73 -2.65 -17.36 -4.52
N GLY A 74 -2.66 -17.08 -3.22
CA GLY A 74 -1.40 -17.07 -2.45
C GLY A 74 -0.43 -16.02 -2.98
N ALA A 75 0.86 -16.36 -3.06
CA ALA A 75 1.93 -15.41 -3.38
C ALA A 75 2.23 -15.26 -4.88
N ASN A 76 1.30 -15.61 -5.78
CA ASN A 76 1.50 -15.48 -7.24
C ASN A 76 1.86 -14.06 -7.65
N VAL A 77 1.23 -13.04 -7.03
CA VAL A 77 1.57 -11.64 -7.25
C VAL A 77 1.65 -10.97 -5.88
N THR A 78 2.74 -10.25 -5.63
CA THR A 78 2.97 -9.63 -4.33
C THR A 78 3.22 -8.13 -4.46
N ALA A 79 2.57 -7.34 -3.63
CA ALA A 79 2.90 -5.95 -3.37
C ALA A 79 3.77 -5.86 -2.09
N LEU A 80 5.03 -5.51 -2.26
CA LEU A 80 6.00 -5.30 -1.19
C LEU A 80 6.22 -3.80 -0.98
N ILE A 81 6.16 -3.36 0.28
CA ILE A 81 6.58 -2.01 0.66
C ILE A 81 7.78 -2.09 1.60
N THR A 82 8.85 -1.41 1.23
CA THR A 82 10.04 -1.20 2.07
C THR A 82 10.18 0.26 2.47
N ASP A 83 10.76 0.53 3.63
CA ASP A 83 11.11 1.88 4.06
C ASP A 83 12.48 2.34 3.51
N GLY A 84 12.84 3.59 3.74
CA GLY A 84 14.11 4.17 3.28
C GLY A 84 15.37 3.52 3.88
N ASP A 85 15.22 2.71 4.93
CA ASP A 85 16.30 1.92 5.53
C ASP A 85 16.35 0.49 4.96
N GLY A 86 15.44 0.15 4.05
CA GLY A 86 15.33 -1.16 3.41
C GLY A 86 14.55 -2.20 4.21
N ASN A 87 13.89 -1.82 5.31
CA ASN A 87 13.09 -2.76 6.09
C ASN A 87 11.75 -3.02 5.41
N THR A 88 11.30 -4.27 5.42
CA THR A 88 9.95 -4.63 4.98
C THR A 88 8.91 -4.06 5.94
N VAL A 89 8.00 -3.25 5.39
CA VAL A 89 6.87 -2.65 6.12
C VAL A 89 5.63 -3.51 5.97
N THR A 90 5.33 -3.94 4.74
CA THR A 90 4.27 -4.90 4.47
C THR A 90 4.57 -5.71 3.21
N THR A 91 4.01 -6.92 3.16
CA THR A 91 3.95 -7.77 1.98
C THR A 91 2.53 -8.27 1.86
N GLU A 92 1.89 -7.94 0.74
CA GLU A 92 0.50 -8.30 0.48
C GLU A 92 0.42 -9.14 -0.76
N ASN A 93 -0.36 -10.21 -0.69
CA ASN A 93 -0.68 -11.04 -1.83
C ASN A 93 -1.83 -10.37 -2.59
N LEU A 94 -1.61 -10.07 -3.87
CA LEU A 94 -2.67 -9.59 -4.75
C LEU A 94 -3.49 -10.77 -5.25
N SER A 95 -4.79 -10.54 -5.37
CA SER A 95 -5.76 -11.54 -5.80
C SER A 95 -6.41 -11.11 -7.11
N GLY A 96 -6.84 -12.08 -7.91
CA GLY A 96 -7.51 -11.82 -9.17
C GLY A 96 -8.07 -13.08 -9.79
N ALA A 97 -9.21 -12.95 -10.46
CA ALA A 97 -9.77 -14.03 -11.27
C ALA A 97 -9.08 -14.08 -12.65
N ALA A 98 -9.06 -15.27 -13.25
CA ALA A 98 -8.56 -15.45 -14.61
C ALA A 98 -9.25 -14.51 -15.60
N ASP A 99 -8.45 -13.85 -16.43
CA ASP A 99 -8.88 -12.98 -17.53
C ASP A 99 -9.87 -11.88 -17.12
N THR A 100 -9.87 -11.47 -15.84
CA THR A 100 -10.77 -10.46 -15.30
C THR A 100 -10.01 -9.45 -14.44
N TRP A 101 -10.25 -8.16 -14.67
CA TRP A 101 -9.72 -7.10 -13.82
C TRP A 101 -10.28 -7.19 -12.41
N THR A 102 -9.39 -7.24 -11.43
CA THR A 102 -9.72 -7.35 -10.01
C THR A 102 -9.05 -6.23 -9.24
N GLU A 103 -9.86 -5.47 -8.50
CA GLU A 103 -9.40 -4.35 -7.69
C GLU A 103 -8.90 -4.82 -6.33
N ASN A 104 -7.65 -4.50 -6.01
CA ASN A 104 -7.05 -4.80 -4.72
C ASN A 104 -6.85 -3.47 -3.96
N THR A 105 -7.51 -3.33 -2.82
CA THR A 105 -7.37 -2.16 -1.93
C THR A 105 -6.79 -2.59 -0.59
N ILE A 106 -5.62 -2.06 -0.25
CA ILE A 106 -4.84 -2.41 0.94
C ILE A 106 -4.71 -1.18 1.82
N THR A 107 -4.88 -1.34 3.13
CA THR A 107 -4.60 -0.27 4.12
C THR A 107 -3.15 -0.32 4.57
N LEU A 108 -2.45 0.82 4.51
CA LEU A 108 -1.03 0.92 4.81
C LEU A 108 -0.75 1.68 6.10
N GLY A 109 0.15 1.13 6.92
CA GLY A 109 0.66 1.72 8.15
C GLY A 109 1.98 2.47 7.96
N LEU A 110 1.99 3.56 7.18
CA LEU A 110 3.22 4.30 6.87
C LEU A 110 3.54 5.38 7.92
N ALA A 111 4.79 5.39 8.40
CA ALA A 111 5.35 6.49 9.20
C ALA A 111 5.72 7.68 8.30
N GLY A 112 5.64 8.90 8.85
CA GLY A 112 6.03 10.12 8.14
C GLY A 112 7.49 10.49 8.37
N GLY A 113 8.04 11.30 7.47
CA GLY A 113 9.43 11.78 7.50
C GLY A 113 10.43 10.89 6.80
N THR A 114 9.98 9.91 6.00
CA THR A 114 10.85 8.98 5.27
C THR A 114 10.31 8.68 3.87
N THR A 115 11.12 8.00 3.06
CA THR A 115 10.75 7.44 1.76
C THR A 115 10.32 5.98 1.90
N TYR A 116 9.51 5.53 0.97
CA TYR A 116 9.12 4.13 0.83
C TYR A 116 9.25 3.73 -0.62
N THR A 117 9.45 2.44 -0.83
CA THR A 117 9.48 1.84 -2.16
C THR A 117 8.38 0.80 -2.25
N LEU A 118 7.46 0.98 -3.20
CA LEU A 118 6.45 -0.02 -3.57
C LEU A 118 7.01 -0.83 -4.73
N ARG A 119 7.08 -2.14 -4.56
CA ARG A 119 7.39 -3.11 -5.62
C ARG A 119 6.20 -4.04 -5.80
N ILE A 120 5.72 -4.21 -7.03
CA ILE A 120 4.75 -5.23 -7.39
C ILE A 120 5.47 -6.26 -8.26
N THR A 121 5.48 -7.51 -7.83
CA THR A 121 6.22 -8.61 -8.47
C THR A 121 5.24 -9.68 -8.93
N ASN A 122 5.37 -10.14 -10.17
CA ASN A 122 4.76 -11.38 -10.63
C ASN A 122 5.69 -12.53 -10.21
N ASN A 123 5.28 -13.35 -9.26
CA ASN A 123 6.01 -14.56 -8.87
C ASN A 123 5.47 -15.83 -9.57
N ASP A 124 4.43 -15.69 -10.39
CA ASP A 124 3.90 -16.78 -11.18
C ASP A 124 4.79 -17.03 -12.41
N ALA A 125 5.21 -18.28 -12.59
CA ALA A 125 6.11 -18.64 -13.68
C ALA A 125 5.38 -18.97 -15.01
N GLY A 126 4.04 -19.02 -15.00
CA GLY A 126 3.24 -19.53 -16.11
C GLY A 126 2.23 -18.56 -16.70
N ALA A 127 2.00 -17.41 -16.06
CA ALA A 127 0.99 -16.46 -16.49
C ALA A 127 1.50 -15.03 -16.58
N ASP A 128 1.06 -14.34 -17.64
CA ASP A 128 1.16 -12.89 -17.74
C ASP A 128 0.25 -12.24 -16.70
N VAL A 129 0.81 -11.28 -15.96
CA VAL A 129 0.07 -10.44 -15.02
C VAL A 129 0.07 -9.03 -15.55
N ARG A 130 -1.12 -8.46 -15.69
CA ARG A 130 -1.34 -7.08 -16.13
C ARG A 130 -1.75 -6.24 -14.94
N LEU A 131 -1.15 -5.07 -14.83
CA LEU A 131 -1.41 -4.10 -13.78
C LEU A 131 -1.87 -2.79 -14.39
N ASP A 132 -2.84 -2.16 -13.73
CA ASP A 132 -3.21 -0.78 -13.96
C ASP A 132 -3.68 -0.13 -12.65
N ASP A 133 -3.97 1.16 -12.70
CA ASP A 133 -4.62 1.92 -11.63
C ASP A 133 -3.89 1.78 -10.29
N VAL A 134 -2.56 1.82 -10.37
CA VAL A 134 -1.67 1.76 -9.23
C VAL A 134 -1.59 3.14 -8.59
N TRP A 135 -2.08 3.25 -7.36
CA TRP A 135 -1.89 4.46 -6.57
C TRP A 135 -1.78 4.21 -5.08
N VAL A 136 -0.89 5.00 -4.47
CA VAL A 136 -0.87 5.21 -3.03
C VAL A 136 -1.46 6.59 -2.75
N TRP A 137 -2.50 6.65 -1.92
CA TRP A 137 -3.16 7.90 -1.57
C TRP A 137 -3.43 7.99 -0.06
N HIS A 138 -3.59 9.21 0.45
CA HIS A 138 -4.06 9.38 1.83
C HIS A 138 -5.58 9.27 1.87
N VAL A 139 -6.07 8.51 2.86
CA VAL A 139 -7.50 8.34 3.13
C VAL A 139 -7.86 9.20 4.33
N ALA A 140 -9.02 9.85 4.30
CA ALA A 140 -9.51 10.60 5.44
C ALA A 140 -9.67 9.65 6.65
N MET A 141 -8.96 9.94 7.73
CA MET A 141 -9.11 9.18 8.98
C MET A 141 -10.39 9.60 9.69
N THR A 142 -11.17 8.61 10.14
CA THR A 142 -12.28 8.90 11.05
C THR A 142 -11.74 9.39 12.40
N ARG A 143 -12.54 10.17 13.14
CA ARG A 143 -12.17 10.62 14.50
C ARG A 143 -11.88 9.44 15.44
N ALA A 144 -12.59 8.32 15.26
CA ALA A 144 -12.40 7.10 16.05
C ALA A 144 -11.02 6.48 15.79
N THR A 145 -10.59 6.37 14.52
CA THR A 145 -9.27 5.84 14.16
C THR A 145 -8.13 6.72 14.71
N LEU A 146 -8.32 8.04 14.70
CA LEU A 146 -7.39 8.99 15.33
C LEU A 146 -7.29 8.77 16.84
N ALA A 147 -8.41 8.67 17.54
CA ALA A 147 -8.45 8.45 18.98
C ALA A 147 -7.78 7.13 19.38
N ALA A 148 -8.03 6.04 18.63
CA ALA A 148 -7.38 4.74 18.86
C ALA A 148 -5.85 4.81 18.70
N ARG A 149 -5.35 5.50 17.66
CA ARG A 149 -3.90 5.68 17.47
C ARG A 149 -3.26 6.50 18.59
N VAL A 150 -3.92 7.57 19.03
CA VAL A 150 -3.45 8.38 20.17
C VAL A 150 -3.41 7.54 21.44
N HIS A 151 -4.47 6.78 21.72
CA HIS A 151 -4.54 5.91 22.89
C HIS A 151 -3.43 4.85 22.88
N ALA A 152 -3.21 4.17 21.75
CA ALA A 152 -2.12 3.20 21.62
C ALA A 152 -0.73 3.84 21.81
N LYS A 153 -0.51 5.06 21.28
CA LYS A 153 0.75 5.79 21.47
C LYS A 153 0.95 6.20 22.92
N LEU A 154 -0.10 6.66 23.60
CA LEU A 154 -0.06 7.03 25.02
C LEU A 154 0.19 5.80 25.89
N ALA A 155 -0.47 4.66 25.63
CA ALA A 155 -0.23 3.41 26.33
C ALA A 155 1.22 2.95 26.18
N ARG A 156 1.77 2.98 24.96
CA ARG A 156 3.19 2.65 24.72
C ARG A 156 4.13 3.60 25.46
N LEU A 157 3.85 4.91 25.45
CA LEU A 157 4.66 5.90 26.16
C LEU A 157 4.61 5.65 27.68
N ALA A 158 3.43 5.34 28.21
CA ALA A 158 3.24 5.01 29.61
C ALA A 158 4.08 3.79 30.01
N SER A 159 4.02 2.70 29.23
CA SER A 159 4.83 1.51 29.46
C SER A 159 6.34 1.78 29.35
N GLN A 160 6.78 2.52 28.33
CA GLN A 160 8.21 2.85 28.12
C GLN A 160 8.80 3.76 29.21
N ARG A 161 7.95 4.56 29.86
CA ARG A 161 8.35 5.49 30.93
C ARG A 161 8.06 4.92 32.33
N SER A 162 7.62 3.66 32.44
CA SER A 162 7.13 3.07 33.70
C SER A 162 6.10 3.94 34.41
N LEU A 163 5.31 4.70 33.64
CA LEU A 163 4.20 5.49 34.16
C LEU A 163 3.04 4.52 34.38
N SER A 164 2.88 4.03 35.60
CA SER A 164 1.66 3.33 35.98
C SER A 164 0.57 4.35 36.24
N THR A 165 -0.57 4.22 35.55
CA THR A 165 -1.83 4.83 36.00
C THR A 165 -2.49 3.93 37.05
N ALA A 166 -1.72 3.48 38.05
CA ALA A 166 -2.37 3.04 39.26
C ALA A 166 -3.06 4.29 39.80
N ALA A 167 -4.39 4.28 39.84
CA ALA A 167 -5.13 5.31 40.55
C ALA A 167 -4.72 5.19 42.02
N ASP A 168 -3.76 6.01 42.44
CA ASP A 168 -3.43 6.15 43.85
C ASP A 168 -4.52 7.05 44.44
N GLY A 169 -5.55 6.41 45.00
CA GLY A 169 -6.69 7.06 45.62
C GLY A 169 -7.98 6.98 44.81
N ALA A 170 -9.07 6.71 45.53
CA ALA A 170 -10.43 6.89 45.04
C ALA A 170 -10.77 8.38 45.00
N LEU A 171 -10.18 9.12 44.05
CA LEU A 171 -10.58 10.51 43.83
C LEU A 171 -11.87 10.52 43.01
N THR A 172 -12.98 10.79 43.70
CA THR A 172 -14.25 11.14 43.07
C THR A 172 -14.21 12.58 42.55
N GLU A 173 -14.98 12.84 41.50
CA GLU A 173 -15.11 14.17 40.88
C GLU A 173 -15.52 15.21 41.95
N GLY A 174 -14.58 16.08 42.33
CA GLY A 174 -14.78 17.08 43.39
C GLY A 174 -13.54 17.44 44.21
N ASP A 175 -12.49 16.62 44.22
CA ASP A 175 -11.31 16.81 45.08
C ASP A 175 -10.20 17.66 44.43
N TYR A 176 -10.54 18.87 43.99
CA TYR A 176 -9.55 19.91 43.69
C TYR A 176 -9.71 21.08 44.66
N THR A 177 -8.91 21.10 45.73
CA THR A 177 -8.61 22.31 46.51
C THR A 177 -7.14 22.66 46.36
#